data_AF-A0AA37UBV2-F1
#
_entry.id   AF-A0AA37UBV2-F1
#
_cell.length_a   1.000
_cell.length_b   1.000
_cell.length_c   1.000
_cell.angle_alpha   90.00
_cell.angle_beta   90.00
_cell.angle_gamma   90.00
#
_symmetry.space_group_name_H-M   'P 1'
#
loop_
_entity.id
_entity.type
_entity.pdbx_description
1 polymer ?
#
loop_
_entity_poly.entity_id
_entity_poly.type
_entity_poly.pdbx_seq_one_letter_code
_entity_poly.pdbx_strand_id
1 'polypeptide(L)'
;MRSVDGIQTFDGRIAGLGTDSGTRIVLGLWQRSPLGPFADAMIERADGERILVAPAPEIAELIAGLYGFDRVLVEPLRARGRERTLQVRSPRCGWTSRSGG
;
A
#
# COMPACT_ATOMS: atom_id res chain seq x y z
N MET A 1 -15.43 -16.90 10.79
CA MET A 1 -14.44 -15.88 11.18
C MET A 1 -13.23 -16.62 11.72
N ARG A 2 -12.14 -16.76 10.96
CA ARG A 2 -10.95 -17.46 11.46
C ARG A 2 -10.25 -16.50 12.43
N SER A 3 -10.30 -16.82 13.72
CA SER A 3 -9.40 -16.22 14.71
C SER A 3 -7.99 -16.57 14.27
N VAL A 4 -7.16 -15.57 14.03
CA VAL A 4 -5.77 -15.77 13.64
C VAL A 4 -4.93 -15.67 14.90
N ASP A 5 -4.97 -16.71 15.72
CA ASP A 5 -4.15 -16.84 16.92
C ASP A 5 -2.74 -17.28 16.52
N GLY A 6 -1.82 -16.32 16.34
CA GLY A 6 -0.41 -16.58 16.02
C GLY A 6 0.36 -15.34 15.52
N ILE A 7 1.70 -15.39 15.58
CA ILE A 7 2.56 -14.35 14.99
C ILE A 7 2.47 -14.43 13.46
N GLN A 8 1.96 -13.36 12.85
CA GLN A 8 1.90 -13.23 11.39
C GLN A 8 3.23 -12.67 10.87
N THR A 9 3.88 -13.41 9.96
CA THR A 9 5.16 -12.99 9.36
C THR A 9 4.96 -12.49 7.94
N PHE A 10 5.51 -11.31 7.65
CA PHE A 10 5.50 -10.70 6.34
C PHE A 10 6.96 -10.44 5.92
N ASP A 11 7.37 -11.02 4.79
CA ASP A 11 8.67 -10.78 4.16
C ASP A 11 8.47 -9.86 2.96
N GLY A 12 9.19 -8.74 2.96
CA GLY A 12 8.90 -7.67 2.04
C GLY A 12 9.91 -6.54 2.00
N ARG A 13 9.58 -5.53 1.22
CA ARG A 13 10.28 -4.24 1.16
C ARG A 13 9.26 -3.13 1.32
N ILE A 14 9.65 -2.11 2.08
CA ILE A 14 8.88 -0.89 2.23
C ILE A 14 9.67 0.25 1.61
N ALA A 15 9.01 1.08 0.81
CA ALA A 15 9.59 2.30 0.25
C ALA A 15 8.75 3.51 0.66
N GLY A 16 9.40 4.59 1.08
CA GLY A 16 8.76 5.86 1.40
C GLY A 16 9.15 6.95 0.41
N LEU A 17 8.19 7.79 0.01
CA LEU A 17 8.41 8.98 -0.79
C LEU A 17 7.64 10.15 -0.19
N GLY A 18 8.29 11.30 -0.06
CA GLY A 18 7.65 12.59 0.21
C GLY A 18 7.71 13.48 -1.02
N THR A 19 6.67 14.26 -1.25
CA THR A 19 6.66 15.34 -2.26
C THR A 19 6.78 16.69 -1.59
N ASP A 20 7.29 17.69 -2.32
CA ASP A 20 7.35 19.08 -1.86
C ASP A 20 5.95 19.67 -1.61
N SER A 21 4.92 19.10 -2.26
CA SER A 21 3.52 19.43 -2.03
C SER A 21 2.94 18.87 -0.73
N GLY A 22 3.75 18.24 0.13
CA GLY A 22 3.32 17.70 1.43
C GLY A 22 2.63 16.33 1.37
N THR A 23 2.61 15.66 0.21
CA THR A 23 2.07 14.30 0.10
C THR A 23 3.15 13.29 0.46
N ARG A 24 2.81 12.32 1.31
CA ARG A 24 3.69 11.22 1.69
C ARG A 24 3.08 9.91 1.24
N ILE A 25 3.94 9.02 0.77
CA ILE A 25 3.52 7.75 0.20
C ILE A 25 4.42 6.68 0.79
N VAL A 26 3.81 5.65 1.36
CA VAL A 26 4.49 4.45 1.82
C VAL A 26 3.97 3.29 1.00
N LEU A 27 4.88 2.54 0.41
CA LEU A 27 4.57 1.41 -0.45
C LEU A 27 5.12 0.15 0.18
N GLY A 28 4.23 -0.81 0.44
CA GLY A 28 4.60 -2.15 0.86
C GLY A 28 4.63 -3.08 -0.35
N LEU A 29 5.73 -3.80 -0.50
CA LEU A 29 5.82 -4.95 -1.39
C LEU A 29 6.09 -6.17 -0.53
N TRP A 30 5.15 -7.10 -0.50
CA TRP A 30 5.21 -8.29 0.32
C TRP A 30 5.38 -9.50 -0.58
N GLN A 31 6.58 -10.06 -0.61
CA GLN A 31 6.88 -11.23 -1.43
C GLN A 31 6.39 -12.53 -0.77
N ARG A 32 6.35 -12.58 0.56
CA ARG A 32 5.77 -13.71 1.32
C ARG A 32 4.90 -13.17 2.44
N SER A 33 3.65 -13.64 2.46
CA SER A 33 2.70 -13.33 3.53
C SER A 33 1.65 -14.46 3.65
N PRO A 34 0.88 -14.50 4.75
CA PRO A 34 -0.25 -15.43 4.90
C PRO A 34 -1.33 -15.28 3.81
N LEU A 35 -1.45 -14.11 3.19
CA LEU A 35 -2.39 -13.81 2.10
C LEU A 35 -1.77 -13.97 0.70
N GLY A 36 -0.56 -14.53 0.61
CA GLY A 36 0.22 -14.60 -0.63
C GLY A 36 0.98 -13.31 -0.94
N PRO A 37 1.66 -13.22 -2.10
CA PRO A 37 2.39 -12.02 -2.47
C PRO A 37 1.44 -10.90 -2.88
N PHE A 38 1.64 -9.71 -2.33
CA PHE A 38 0.85 -8.52 -2.67
C PHE A 38 1.67 -7.23 -2.54
N ALA A 39 1.07 -6.13 -2.96
CA ALA A 39 1.55 -4.80 -2.64
C ALA A 39 0.40 -3.98 -2.04
N ASP A 40 0.72 -3.01 -1.21
CA ASP A 40 -0.21 -2.01 -0.67
C ASP A 40 0.44 -0.63 -0.71
N ALA A 41 -0.39 0.41 -0.58
CA ALA A 41 0.08 1.79 -0.49
C ALA A 41 -0.69 2.56 0.58
N MET A 42 0.03 3.27 1.44
CA MET A 42 -0.52 4.37 2.22
C MET A 42 -0.17 5.68 1.52
N ILE A 43 -1.16 6.57 1.39
CA ILE A 43 -1.01 7.93 0.89
C ILE A 43 -1.52 8.87 1.97
N GLU A 44 -0.64 9.69 2.55
CA GLU A 44 -0.98 10.81 3.42
C GLU A 44 -0.95 12.07 2.57
N ARG A 45 -2.11 12.70 2.39
CA ARG A 45 -2.24 13.96 1.64
C ARG A 45 -1.73 15.14 2.47
N ALA A 46 -1.54 16.27 1.82
CA ALA A 46 -1.07 17.50 2.46
C ALA A 46 -2.02 18.02 3.55
N ASP A 47 -3.31 17.69 3.45
CA ASP A 47 -4.35 18.00 4.44
C ASP A 47 -4.39 16.99 5.60
N GLY A 48 -3.53 15.97 5.57
CA GLY A 48 -3.44 14.92 6.59
C GLY A 48 -4.32 13.70 6.34
N GLU A 49 -5.16 13.68 5.29
CA GLU A 49 -5.99 12.51 4.96
C GLU A 49 -5.11 11.30 4.64
N ARG A 50 -5.32 10.20 5.37
CA ARG A 50 -4.63 8.93 5.18
C ARG A 50 -5.49 7.94 4.40
N ILE A 51 -5.00 7.58 3.23
CA ILE A 51 -5.67 6.70 2.28
C ILE A 51 -4.88 5.40 2.16
N LEU A 52 -5.52 4.27 2.44
CA LEU A 52 -5.00 2.94 2.11
C LEU A 52 -5.45 2.54 0.70
N VAL A 53 -4.54 2.03 -0.12
CA VAL A 53 -4.83 1.35 -1.38
C VAL A 53 -4.37 -0.09 -1.28
N ALA A 54 -5.31 -1.03 -1.40
CA ALA A 54 -5.06 -2.46 -1.31
C ALA A 54 -5.65 -3.21 -2.52
N PRO A 55 -5.05 -4.32 -2.97
CA PRO A 55 -5.47 -5.03 -4.18
C PRO A 55 -6.68 -5.94 -3.97
N ALA A 56 -7.04 -6.25 -2.72
CA ALA A 56 -8.18 -7.09 -2.37
C ALA A 56 -8.78 -6.66 -1.01
N PRO A 57 -10.09 -6.90 -0.76
CA PRO A 57 -10.76 -6.52 0.48
C PRO A 57 -10.09 -7.12 1.73
N GLU A 58 -9.71 -8.40 1.68
CA GLU A 58 -9.08 -9.12 2.80
C GLU A 58 -7.76 -8.47 3.24
N ILE A 59 -6.97 -7.98 2.27
CA ILE A 59 -5.71 -7.27 2.53
C ILE A 59 -6.03 -5.89 3.12
N ALA A 60 -7.06 -5.22 2.60
CA ALA A 60 -7.48 -3.91 3.08
C ALA A 60 -7.94 -3.98 4.54
N GLU A 61 -8.76 -4.97 4.89
CA GLU A 61 -9.23 -5.24 6.25
C GLU A 61 -8.07 -5.56 7.20
N LEU A 62 -7.14 -6.43 6.77
CA LEU A 62 -5.95 -6.75 7.55
C LEU A 62 -5.14 -5.50 7.89
N ILE A 63 -4.82 -4.67 6.90
CA ILE A 63 -3.93 -3.52 7.08
C ILE A 63 -4.64 -2.38 7.82
N ALA A 64 -5.91 -2.12 7.51
CA ALA A 64 -6.72 -1.13 8.22
C ALA A 64 -7.02 -1.54 9.68
N GLY A 65 -6.97 -2.82 10.01
CA GLY A 65 -7.02 -3.30 11.39
C GLY A 65 -5.73 -3.03 12.18
N LEU A 66 -4.60 -2.86 11.51
CA LEU A 66 -3.29 -2.61 12.13
C LEU A 66 -2.96 -1.11 12.20
N TYR A 67 -3.46 -0.32 11.26
CA TYR A 67 -3.20 1.11 11.14
C TYR A 67 -4.48 1.89 10.87
N GLY A 68 -4.62 3.07 11.47
CA GLY A 68 -5.77 3.95 11.21
C GLY A 68 -5.67 4.67 9.87
N PHE A 69 -6.72 4.54 9.05
CA PHE A 69 -6.89 5.27 7.79
C PHE A 69 -8.24 5.96 7.74
N ASP A 70 -8.27 7.16 7.15
CA ASP A 70 -9.51 7.92 6.92
C ASP A 70 -10.29 7.34 5.74
N ARG A 71 -9.58 6.73 4.78
CA ARG A 71 -10.18 6.15 3.58
C ARG A 71 -9.46 4.88 3.15
N VAL A 72 -10.23 3.90 2.69
CA VAL A 72 -9.72 2.64 2.14
C VAL A 72 -10.21 2.48 0.70
N LEU A 73 -9.29 2.20 -0.21
CA LEU A 73 -9.54 1.95 -1.63
C LEU A 73 -9.10 0.52 -1.98
N VAL A 74 -10.05 -0.29 -2.44
CA VAL A 74 -9.75 -1.64 -2.94
C VAL A 74 -9.65 -1.57 -4.46
N GLU A 75 -8.43 -1.53 -4.98
CA GLU A 75 -8.16 -1.34 -6.41
C GLU A 75 -6.92 -2.11 -6.86
N PRO A 76 -6.84 -2.55 -8.14
CA PRO A 76 -5.70 -3.30 -8.63
C PRO A 76 -4.37 -2.57 -8.41
N LEU A 77 -3.53 -3.10 -7.52
CA LEU A 77 -2.19 -2.59 -7.28
C LEU A 77 -1.15 -3.54 -7.89
N ARG A 78 -0.28 -3.03 -8.76
CA ARG A 78 0.82 -3.81 -9.33
C ARG A 78 2.16 -3.13 -9.07
N ALA A 79 2.90 -3.71 -8.15
CA ALA A 79 4.31 -3.41 -7.95
C ALA A 79 5.18 -4.22 -8.92
N ARG A 80 6.11 -3.59 -9.64
CA ARG A 80 7.17 -4.30 -10.38
C ARG A 80 8.52 -3.95 -9.80
N GLY A 81 9.16 -4.92 -9.14
CA GLY A 81 10.50 -4.80 -8.59
C GLY A 81 11.58 -4.98 -9.65
N ARG A 82 11.74 -4.01 -10.55
CA ARG A 82 13.03 -3.74 -11.20
C ARG A 82 13.31 -2.26 -10.96
N GLU A 83 14.14 -2.01 -9.95
CA GLU A 83 14.59 -0.70 -9.45
C GLU A 83 13.62 0.48 -9.65
N ARG A 84 13.03 0.91 -8.54
CA ARG A 84 12.52 2.28 -8.34
C ARG A 84 11.27 2.69 -9.14
N THR A 85 10.42 1.77 -9.60
CA THR A 85 9.11 2.17 -10.15
C THR A 85 7.97 1.29 -9.66
N LEU A 86 7.10 1.87 -8.83
CA LEU A 86 5.84 1.27 -8.41
C LEU A 86 4.71 1.99 -9.15
N GLN A 87 3.97 1.24 -9.97
CA GLN A 87 2.84 1.79 -10.73
C GLN A 87 1.54 1.44 -10.02
N VAL A 88 0.94 2.45 -9.40
CA VAL A 88 -0.44 2.37 -8.95
C VAL A 88 -1.33 2.71 -10.15
N ARG A 89 -2.16 1.76 -10.59
CA ARG A 89 -3.17 2.03 -11.61
C ARG A 89 -4.53 1.95 -10.95
N SER A 90 -5.02 3.10 -10.49
CA SER A 90 -6.39 3.27 -10.07
C SER A 90 -7.23 3.78 -11.25
N PRO A 91 -8.32 3.11 -11.66
CA PRO A 91 -9.24 3.66 -12.66
C PRO A 91 -10.00 4.90 -12.15
N ARG A 92 -9.96 5.21 -10.84
CA ARG A 92 -10.55 6.42 -10.25
C ARG A 92 -9.54 7.50 -9.89
N CYS A 93 -8.24 7.19 -9.89
CA CYS A 93 -7.17 8.12 -9.59
C CYS A 93 -6.04 7.93 -10.60
N GLY A 94 -5.99 8.81 -11.61
CA GLY A 94 -4.90 8.86 -12.58
C GLY A 94 -3.63 9.37 -11.94
N TRP A 95 -2.94 8.54 -11.17
CA TRP A 95 -1.68 8.90 -10.53
C TRP A 95 -0.57 7.94 -10.93
N THR A 96 0.44 8.44 -11.62
CA THR A 96 1.66 7.69 -11.97
C THR A 96 2.84 8.44 -11.37
N SER A 97 3.55 7.83 -10.42
CA SER A 97 4.87 8.33 -10.00
C SER A 97 6.00 7.50 -10.58
N ARG A 98 7.07 8.21 -10.91
CA ARG A 98 8.36 7.67 -11.27
C ARG A 98 9.32 8.21 -10.22
N SER A 99 9.90 7.37 -9.36
CA SER A 99 10.96 7.85 -8.48
C SER A 99 12.29 7.84 -9.24
N GLY A 100 12.86 9.03 -9.44
CA GLY A 100 14.22 9.22 -9.96
C GLY A 100 15.17 9.53 -8.80
N GLY A 101 16.36 8.93 -8.84
CA GLY A 101 17.41 9.00 -7.81
C GLY A 101 18.31 7.77 -7.87
#